data_AF-A0A1G8K967-F1
#
_entry.id   AF-A0A1G8K967-F1
#
_cell.length_a   1.000
_cell.length_b   1.000
_cell.length_c   1.000
_cell.angle_alpha   90.00
_cell.angle_beta   90.00
_cell.angle_gamma   90.00
#
_symmetry.space_group_name_H-M   'P 1'
#
loop_
_entity.id
_entity.type
_entity.pdbx_description
1 polymer ?
#
loop_
_entity_poly.entity_id
_entity_poly.type
_entity_poly.pdbx_seq_one_letter_code
_entity_poly.pdbx_strand_id
1 'polypeptide(L)'
;MTSPSTTLAAWAGSWLRGESAPDDLVDALHRWAPMHLVFAQDAVSAGRSGLPYPEPAATGVAALLQTLRRTVADRPGAEVRLVLPAAGDVSTLPAGTGFAEAALAAGHGILVGPPGSHGIGVVPAAEAPDVLRWTVHDVPEIPLSGHATGLGEAEYAIREAVRAAADAVGELALVSGSAADARAAVAAALDDAARHPYPGTLPPRALRILDSADHVAAIVTAADATGPGGNGAGAVVGAVATRAVDSVSAAALEAHLRPLRAAVRLARTAAVNAGARVS
;
A
#
# COMPACT_ATOMS: atom_id res chain seq x y z
N MET A 1 -0.41 -5.32 -4.50
CA MET A 1 -0.29 -4.04 -5.22
C MET A 1 0.59 -3.14 -4.39
N THR A 2 1.56 -2.48 -5.01
CA THR A 2 2.32 -1.43 -4.34
C THR A 2 1.39 -0.24 -4.13
N SER A 3 1.54 0.48 -3.03
CA SER A 3 0.69 1.61 -2.69
C SER A 3 1.51 2.77 -2.14
N PRO A 4 1.03 4.02 -2.25
CA PRO A 4 1.71 5.17 -1.66
C PRO A 4 1.92 5.01 -0.15
N SER A 5 0.97 4.41 0.57
CA SER A 5 1.12 4.10 2.00
C SER A 5 2.26 3.12 2.28
N THR A 6 2.47 2.12 1.41
CA THR A 6 3.58 1.16 1.55
C THR A 6 4.92 1.87 1.38
N THR A 7 5.06 2.70 0.33
CA THR A 7 6.26 3.52 0.10
C THR A 7 6.50 4.45 1.29
N LEU A 8 5.50 5.22 1.69
CA LEU A 8 5.63 6.16 2.81
C LEU A 8 6.04 5.45 4.10
N ALA A 9 5.40 4.33 4.46
CA ALA A 9 5.72 3.62 5.70
C ALA A 9 7.16 3.09 5.72
N ALA A 10 7.60 2.45 4.63
CA ALA A 10 8.96 1.91 4.52
C ALA A 10 10.02 3.02 4.60
N TRP A 11 9.85 4.08 3.80
CA TRP A 11 10.80 5.20 3.76
C TRP A 11 10.76 6.05 5.02
N ALA A 12 9.59 6.35 5.58
CA ALA A 12 9.48 7.12 6.81
C ALA A 12 10.11 6.40 7.99
N GLY A 13 9.95 5.08 8.10
CA GLY A 13 10.60 4.29 9.15
C GLY A 13 12.14 4.32 9.06
N SER A 14 12.70 4.29 7.85
CA SER A 14 14.15 4.44 7.62
C SER A 14 14.64 5.85 7.93
N TRP A 15 13.93 6.86 7.43
CA TRP A 15 14.25 8.28 7.61
C TRP A 15 14.16 8.74 9.07
N LEU A 16 13.14 8.31 9.82
CA LEU A 16 12.98 8.66 11.23
C LEU A 16 14.04 8.02 12.13
N ARG A 17 14.64 6.90 11.70
CA ARG A 17 15.82 6.29 12.33
C ARG A 17 17.15 6.91 11.89
N GLY A 18 17.12 7.87 10.95
CA GLY A 18 18.32 8.51 10.42
C GLY A 18 19.11 7.65 9.42
N GLU A 19 18.51 6.59 8.87
CA GLU A 19 19.18 5.68 7.94
C GLU A 19 19.02 6.10 6.46
N SER A 20 18.04 6.95 6.15
CA SER A 20 17.82 7.53 4.81
C SER A 20 17.71 9.05 4.88
N ALA A 21 18.10 9.74 3.80
CA ALA A 21 17.91 11.17 3.69
C ALA A 21 16.41 11.51 3.51
N PRO A 22 15.94 12.69 3.99
CA PRO A 22 14.60 13.16 3.66
C PRO A 22 14.36 13.25 2.15
N ASP A 23 15.39 13.63 1.38
CA ASP A 23 15.28 13.80 -0.07
C ASP A 23 15.02 12.46 -0.78
N ASP A 24 15.61 11.36 -0.33
CA ASP A 24 15.34 10.02 -0.91
C ASP A 24 13.87 9.62 -0.73
N LEU A 25 13.28 9.92 0.44
CA LEU A 25 11.87 9.69 0.71
C LEU A 25 11.01 10.58 -0.20
N VAL A 26 11.35 11.87 -0.30
CA VAL A 26 10.65 12.83 -1.16
C VAL A 26 10.67 12.36 -2.61
N ASP A 27 11.81 11.94 -3.12
CA ASP A 27 11.97 11.38 -4.46
C ASP A 27 11.13 10.12 -4.65
N ALA A 28 11.11 9.21 -3.67
CA ALA A 28 10.29 8.01 -3.72
C ALA A 28 8.79 8.31 -3.77
N LEU A 29 8.31 9.35 -3.08
CA LEU A 29 6.90 9.77 -3.14
C LEU A 29 6.56 10.45 -4.47
N HIS A 30 7.46 11.26 -5.03
CA HIS A 30 7.24 11.92 -6.32
C HIS A 30 7.10 10.93 -7.49
N ARG A 31 7.53 9.68 -7.32
CA ARG A 31 7.27 8.60 -8.29
C ARG A 31 5.80 8.21 -8.39
N TRP A 32 4.99 8.51 -7.37
CA TRP A 32 3.54 8.31 -7.39
C TRP A 32 2.81 9.47 -8.07
N ALA A 33 3.23 10.70 -7.78
CA ALA A 33 2.68 11.91 -8.39
C ALA A 33 3.66 13.08 -8.17
N PRO A 34 3.86 13.98 -9.15
CA PRO A 34 4.70 15.16 -8.96
C PRO A 34 4.07 16.16 -7.98
N MET A 35 2.74 16.23 -7.85
CA MET A 35 2.07 17.14 -6.94
C MET A 35 1.47 16.40 -5.74
N HIS A 36 1.78 16.90 -4.54
CA HIS A 36 1.27 16.36 -3.28
C HIS A 36 0.52 17.42 -2.48
N LEU A 37 -0.73 17.09 -2.11
CA LEU A 37 -1.57 17.92 -1.25
C LEU A 37 -1.66 17.28 0.13
N VAL A 38 -1.48 18.07 1.20
CA VAL A 38 -1.50 17.56 2.58
C VAL A 38 -2.39 18.43 3.44
N PHE A 39 -3.39 17.82 4.08
CA PHE A 39 -4.38 18.53 4.88
C PHE A 39 -4.94 17.65 6.01
N ALA A 40 -5.55 18.30 6.99
CA ALA A 40 -6.22 17.62 8.09
C ALA A 40 -7.66 17.27 7.74
N GLN A 41 -8.17 16.16 8.26
CA GLN A 41 -9.55 15.72 7.99
C GLN A 41 -10.60 16.63 8.62
N ASP A 42 -10.32 17.17 9.80
CA ASP A 42 -11.23 18.00 10.57
C ASP A 42 -10.46 19.06 11.38
N ALA A 43 -11.19 19.97 12.04
CA ALA A 43 -10.61 21.04 12.83
C ALA A 43 -9.75 20.53 14.01
N VAL A 44 -10.07 19.35 14.57
CA VAL A 44 -9.29 18.74 15.67
C VAL A 44 -7.93 18.26 15.16
N SER A 45 -7.95 17.53 14.04
CA SER A 45 -6.78 17.06 13.32
C SER A 45 -5.92 18.24 12.87
N ALA A 46 -6.53 19.33 12.41
CA ALA A 46 -5.84 20.55 11.99
C ALA A 46 -5.13 21.23 13.17
N GLY A 47 -5.81 21.40 14.30
CA GLY A 47 -5.22 21.99 15.51
C GLY A 47 -4.02 21.21 16.05
N ARG A 48 -4.04 19.87 15.93
CA ARG A 48 -2.96 18.99 16.41
C ARG A 48 -1.80 18.85 15.42
N SER A 49 -2.10 18.77 14.13
CA SER A 49 -1.09 18.61 13.08
C SER A 49 -0.55 19.93 12.55
N GLY A 50 -1.22 21.07 12.77
CA GLY A 50 -0.89 22.34 12.11
C GLY A 50 -1.06 22.31 10.59
N LEU A 51 -1.79 21.32 10.06
CA LEU A 51 -2.11 21.22 8.64
C LEU A 51 -3.35 22.05 8.30
N PRO A 52 -3.52 22.47 7.03
CA PRO A 52 -4.68 23.24 6.60
C PRO A 52 -5.98 22.43 6.71
N TYR A 53 -7.08 23.15 6.95
CA TYR A 53 -8.48 22.67 6.91
C TYR A 53 -9.39 23.91 6.72
N PRO A 54 -10.49 23.83 5.94
CA PRO A 54 -10.97 22.67 5.19
C PRO A 54 -10.33 22.51 3.81
N GLU A 55 -9.74 23.57 3.26
CA GLU A 55 -9.18 23.55 1.92
C GLU A 55 -7.73 23.02 1.92
N PRO A 56 -7.40 22.06 1.05
CA PRO A 56 -6.02 21.61 0.89
C PRO A 56 -5.13 22.78 0.43
N ALA A 57 -3.95 22.89 1.02
CA ALA A 57 -2.89 23.74 0.48
C ALA A 57 -1.85 22.87 -0.22
N ALA A 58 -1.19 23.42 -1.25
CA ALA A 58 -0.04 22.80 -1.91
C ALA A 58 1.22 22.89 -1.02
N THR A 59 1.12 22.36 0.19
CA THR A 59 2.19 22.32 1.21
C THR A 59 3.26 21.27 0.89
N GLY A 60 2.99 20.37 -0.05
CA GLY A 60 3.94 19.38 -0.56
C GLY A 60 4.31 18.31 0.46
N VAL A 61 5.21 17.41 0.05
CA VAL A 61 5.71 16.30 0.88
C VAL A 61 6.36 16.81 2.18
N ALA A 62 6.98 17.98 2.16
CA ALA A 62 7.66 18.55 3.34
C ALA A 62 6.72 18.71 4.55
N ALA A 63 5.47 19.14 4.35
CA ALA A 63 4.50 19.27 5.43
C ALA A 63 4.07 17.92 6.01
N LEU A 64 3.96 16.90 5.16
CA LEU A 64 3.73 15.52 5.61
C LEU A 64 4.90 15.06 6.49
N LEU A 65 6.14 15.24 6.05
CA LEU A 65 7.33 14.88 6.84
C LEU A 65 7.41 15.62 8.17
N GLN A 66 7.18 16.93 8.19
CA GLN A 66 7.13 17.71 9.43
C GLN A 66 6.04 17.21 10.38
N THR A 67 4.90 16.76 9.85
CA THR A 67 3.82 16.18 10.64
C THR A 67 4.25 14.84 11.25
N LEU A 68 4.81 13.93 10.45
CA LEU A 68 5.33 12.64 10.93
C LEU A 68 6.39 12.82 12.02
N ARG A 69 7.36 13.71 11.79
CA ARG A 69 8.44 13.97 12.75
C ARG A 69 7.92 14.53 14.07
N ARG A 70 6.97 15.47 14.04
CA ARG A 70 6.34 16.00 15.27
C ARG A 70 5.54 14.94 16.01
N THR A 71 4.85 14.04 15.30
CA THR A 71 4.07 12.98 15.94
C THR A 71 4.94 12.00 16.71
N VAL A 72 6.17 11.73 16.26
CA VAL A 72 7.08 10.78 16.93
C VAL A 72 8.08 11.45 17.90
N ALA A 73 8.28 12.77 17.80
CA ALA A 73 9.23 13.50 18.62
C ALA A 73 8.94 13.34 20.12
N ASP A 74 9.96 13.00 20.91
CA ASP A 74 9.90 12.81 22.36
C ASP A 74 8.86 11.77 22.82
N ARG A 75 8.53 10.80 21.94
CA ARG A 75 7.55 9.74 22.23
C ARG A 75 8.19 8.36 22.07
N PRO A 76 8.75 7.79 23.16
CA PRO A 76 9.35 6.47 23.14
C PRO A 76 8.39 5.40 22.61
N GLY A 77 8.89 4.51 21.76
CA GLY A 77 8.11 3.43 21.17
C GLY A 77 7.09 3.88 20.11
N ALA A 78 7.17 5.12 19.63
CA ALA A 78 6.42 5.52 18.45
C ALA A 78 6.83 4.70 17.22
N GLU A 79 5.86 4.33 16.39
CA GLU A 79 6.12 3.58 15.16
C GLU A 79 5.38 4.20 13.98
N VAL A 80 5.88 3.95 12.77
CA VAL A 80 5.14 4.16 11.53
C VAL A 80 4.66 2.80 11.06
N ARG A 81 3.34 2.56 11.15
CA ARG A 81 2.74 1.26 10.88
C ARG A 81 1.88 1.30 9.63
N LEU A 82 2.24 0.50 8.64
CA LEU A 82 1.42 0.22 7.47
C LEU A 82 0.19 -0.60 7.88
N VAL A 83 -0.98 -0.21 7.36
CA VAL A 83 -2.21 -1.01 7.41
C VAL A 83 -2.74 -1.21 5.99
N LEU A 84 -3.09 -2.45 5.65
CA LEU A 84 -3.66 -2.84 4.36
C LEU A 84 -5.00 -3.57 4.60
N PRO A 85 -6.07 -2.85 4.99
CA PRO A 85 -7.34 -3.46 5.33
C PRO A 85 -8.05 -4.05 4.10
N ALA A 86 -8.89 -5.04 4.35
CA ALA A 86 -9.83 -5.58 3.37
C ALA A 86 -11.18 -5.89 4.04
N ALA A 87 -12.23 -6.04 3.23
CA ALA A 87 -13.51 -6.52 3.74
C ALA A 87 -13.32 -7.87 4.45
N GLY A 88 -13.71 -7.95 5.72
CA GLY A 88 -13.53 -9.14 6.57
C GLY A 88 -12.19 -9.23 7.30
N ASP A 89 -11.24 -8.31 7.06
CA ASP A 89 -9.95 -8.22 7.76
C ASP A 89 -9.65 -6.77 8.14
N VAL A 90 -10.25 -6.35 9.26
CA VAL A 90 -10.17 -4.97 9.81
C VAL A 90 -9.57 -4.93 11.22
N SER A 91 -9.02 -6.06 11.68
CA SER A 91 -8.52 -6.24 13.06
C SER A 91 -7.39 -5.27 13.45
N THR A 92 -6.73 -4.67 12.45
CA THR A 92 -5.59 -3.76 12.62
C THR A 92 -5.97 -2.28 12.64
N LEU A 93 -7.24 -1.94 12.38
CA LEU A 93 -7.73 -0.56 12.34
C LEU A 93 -8.28 -0.09 13.70
N PRO A 94 -8.10 1.18 14.06
CA PRO A 94 -8.77 1.78 15.22
C PRO A 94 -10.27 1.94 14.94
N ALA A 95 -11.07 0.99 15.42
CA ALA A 95 -12.51 0.92 15.17
C ALA A 95 -13.24 2.21 15.59
N GLY A 96 -14.27 2.60 14.82
CA GLY A 96 -15.09 3.77 15.11
C GLY A 96 -14.42 5.13 14.82
N THR A 97 -13.26 5.15 14.16
CA THR A 97 -12.57 6.39 13.76
C THR A 97 -12.80 6.71 12.29
N GLY A 98 -12.75 8.01 11.94
CA GLY A 98 -12.77 8.44 10.53
C GLY A 98 -11.56 7.92 9.73
N PHE A 99 -10.43 7.66 10.40
CA PHE A 99 -9.29 6.99 9.78
C PHE A 99 -9.65 5.57 9.33
N ALA A 100 -10.32 4.77 10.17
CA ALA A 100 -10.65 3.40 9.83
C ALA A 100 -11.58 3.31 8.61
N GLU A 101 -12.57 4.21 8.52
CA GLU A 101 -13.44 4.33 7.36
C GLU A 101 -12.65 4.70 6.09
N ALA A 102 -11.83 5.76 6.16
CA ALA A 102 -11.03 6.21 5.04
C ALA A 102 -10.00 5.17 4.57
N ALA A 103 -9.31 4.51 5.51
CA ALA A 103 -8.33 3.47 5.20
C ALA A 103 -8.98 2.22 4.61
N LEU A 104 -10.18 1.84 5.06
CA LEU A 104 -10.94 0.74 4.48
C LEU A 104 -11.40 1.07 3.06
N ALA A 105 -11.88 2.29 2.83
CA ALA A 105 -12.28 2.76 1.51
C ALA A 105 -11.09 2.82 0.52
N ALA A 106 -9.92 3.27 0.99
CA ALA A 106 -8.69 3.31 0.19
C ALA A 106 -8.00 1.94 0.05
N GLY A 107 -8.31 0.97 0.93
CA GLY A 107 -7.61 -0.31 1.03
C GLY A 107 -6.19 -0.24 1.60
N HIS A 108 -5.74 0.95 2.02
CA HIS A 108 -4.44 1.16 2.64
C HIS A 108 -4.41 2.45 3.47
N GLY A 109 -3.51 2.49 4.44
CA GLY A 109 -3.21 3.68 5.25
C GLY A 109 -1.95 3.47 6.07
N ILE A 110 -1.57 4.51 6.82
CA ILE A 110 -0.53 4.39 7.85
C ILE A 110 -1.04 4.93 9.19
N LEU A 111 -0.58 4.32 10.27
CA LEU A 111 -0.77 4.77 11.64
C LEU A 111 0.58 5.24 12.18
N VAL A 112 0.59 6.36 12.92
CA VAL A 112 1.83 6.96 13.43
C VAL A 112 1.64 7.36 14.87
N GLY A 113 2.49 6.80 15.74
CA GLY A 113 2.48 7.06 17.18
C GLY A 113 2.78 5.80 17.99
N PRO A 114 2.93 5.93 19.32
CA PRO A 114 3.12 4.79 20.23
C PRO A 114 1.83 3.96 20.34
N PRO A 115 1.93 2.62 20.30
CA PRO A 115 0.79 1.74 20.58
C PRO A 115 0.14 2.04 21.95
N GLY A 116 -1.19 1.97 22.02
CA GLY A 116 -1.98 2.27 23.21
C GLY A 116 -2.03 3.76 23.57
N SER A 117 -1.51 4.64 22.71
CA SER A 117 -1.50 6.09 22.92
C SER A 117 -2.14 6.82 21.76
N HIS A 118 -2.43 8.10 21.97
CA HIS A 118 -2.85 9.01 20.90
C HIS A 118 -1.84 9.06 19.74
N GLY A 119 -2.32 9.18 18.51
CA GLY A 119 -1.47 9.35 17.33
C GLY A 119 -2.24 9.93 16.16
N ILE A 120 -1.72 9.71 14.95
CA ILE A 120 -2.39 10.10 13.71
C ILE A 120 -2.54 8.92 12.77
N GLY A 121 -3.52 9.01 11.90
CA GLY A 121 -3.69 8.15 10.74
C GLY A 121 -3.52 8.96 9.46
N VAL A 122 -2.88 8.40 8.45
CA VAL A 122 -2.71 9.07 7.15
C VAL A 122 -3.21 8.17 6.03
N VAL A 123 -4.10 8.71 5.21
CA VAL A 123 -4.70 8.00 4.06
C VAL A 123 -4.40 8.78 2.77
N PRO A 124 -3.75 8.16 1.77
CA PRO A 124 -3.58 8.76 0.46
C PRO A 124 -4.82 8.54 -0.42
N ALA A 125 -5.07 9.48 -1.33
CA ALA A 125 -6.03 9.36 -2.41
C ALA A 125 -5.48 10.03 -3.68
N ALA A 126 -5.52 9.33 -4.81
CA ALA A 126 -5.24 9.95 -6.11
C ALA A 126 -6.42 10.84 -6.49
N GLU A 127 -6.17 12.14 -6.69
CA GLU A 127 -7.21 13.08 -7.16
C GLU A 127 -7.19 13.23 -8.68
N ALA A 128 -6.01 13.13 -9.27
CA ALA A 128 -5.73 13.18 -10.70
C ALA A 128 -4.45 12.37 -10.99
N PRO A 129 -4.12 12.09 -12.27
CA PRO A 129 -2.94 11.29 -12.62
C PRO A 129 -1.62 11.82 -12.07
N ASP A 130 -1.52 13.12 -11.84
CA ASP A 130 -0.33 13.84 -11.38
C ASP A 130 -0.49 14.42 -9.96
N VAL A 131 -1.58 14.09 -9.25
CA VAL A 131 -1.92 14.66 -7.94
C VAL A 131 -2.27 13.58 -6.93
N LEU A 132 -1.46 13.50 -5.87
CA LEU A 132 -1.72 12.63 -4.73
C LEU A 132 -2.01 13.44 -3.47
N ARG A 133 -3.22 13.27 -2.94
CA ARG A 133 -3.67 13.90 -1.71
C ARG A 133 -3.42 12.99 -0.51
N TRP A 134 -2.97 13.57 0.60
CA TRP A 134 -2.77 12.93 1.89
C TRP A 134 -3.68 13.57 2.93
N THR A 135 -4.58 12.78 3.51
CA THR A 135 -5.46 13.21 4.58
C THR A 135 -4.93 12.71 5.91
N VAL A 136 -4.73 13.64 6.86
CA VAL A 136 -4.32 13.34 8.23
C VAL A 136 -5.52 13.33 9.15
N HIS A 137 -5.71 12.23 9.85
CA HIS A 137 -6.76 11.98 10.82
C HIS A 137 -6.18 11.95 12.23
N ASP A 138 -6.90 12.54 13.18
CA ASP A 138 -6.68 12.27 14.59
C ASP A 138 -7.03 10.82 14.93
N VAL A 139 -6.15 10.12 15.64
CA VAL A 139 -6.41 8.77 16.13
C VAL A 139 -6.29 8.78 17.66
N PRO A 140 -7.41 8.73 18.40
CA PRO A 140 -7.42 8.80 19.86
C PRO A 140 -6.52 7.77 20.54
N GLU A 141 -6.46 6.56 19.99
CA GLU A 141 -5.64 5.46 20.49
C GLU A 141 -5.16 4.59 19.33
N ILE A 142 -3.84 4.45 19.20
CA ILE A 142 -3.19 3.56 18.23
C ILE A 142 -3.34 2.12 18.73
N PRO A 143 -3.92 1.19 17.94
CA PRO A 143 -4.11 -0.20 18.38
C PRO A 143 -2.80 -0.86 18.80
N LEU A 144 -2.84 -1.68 19.85
CA LEU A 144 -1.70 -2.50 20.28
C LEU A 144 -1.28 -3.48 19.19
N SER A 145 0.03 -3.62 18.97
CA SER A 145 0.61 -4.51 17.96
C SER A 145 0.57 -6.00 18.35
N GLY A 146 -0.24 -6.38 19.36
CA GLY A 146 -0.20 -7.67 20.06
C GLY A 146 -0.49 -8.92 19.21
N HIS A 147 -0.97 -8.74 17.98
CA HIS A 147 -1.21 -9.81 17.01
C HIS A 147 -0.56 -9.51 15.64
N ALA A 148 0.45 -8.65 15.58
CA ALA A 148 1.15 -8.38 14.33
C ALA A 148 1.77 -9.67 13.81
N THR A 149 1.28 -10.15 12.66
CA THR A 149 1.76 -11.36 12.01
C THR A 149 3.27 -11.36 11.93
N GLY A 150 3.88 -12.43 12.45
CA GLY A 150 5.33 -12.59 12.45
C GLY A 150 5.87 -12.71 11.03
N LEU A 151 7.10 -12.23 10.82
CA LEU A 151 7.76 -12.29 9.51
C LEU A 151 7.85 -13.73 8.95
N GLY A 152 7.94 -14.75 9.82
CA GLY A 152 7.95 -16.16 9.40
C GLY A 152 6.62 -16.66 8.86
N GLU A 153 5.50 -16.24 9.45
CA GLU A 153 4.15 -16.56 8.96
C GLU A 153 3.88 -15.86 7.62
N ALA A 154 4.27 -14.58 7.51
CA ALA A 154 4.25 -13.84 6.25
C ALA A 154 5.08 -14.52 5.15
N GLU A 155 6.29 -14.98 5.47
CA GLU A 155 7.17 -15.70 4.54
C GLU A 155 6.60 -17.07 4.13
N TYR A 156 5.91 -17.75 5.04
CA TYR A 156 5.19 -18.98 4.72
C TYR A 156 4.03 -18.70 3.76
N ALA A 157 3.16 -17.75 4.11
CA ALA A 157 2.00 -17.39 3.31
C ALA A 157 2.38 -16.93 1.90
N ILE A 158 3.44 -16.12 1.75
CA ILE A 158 3.88 -15.69 0.41
C ILE A 158 4.49 -16.82 -0.41
N ARG A 159 5.19 -17.77 0.21
CA ARG A 159 5.70 -18.95 -0.51
C ARG A 159 4.58 -19.85 -1.01
N GLU A 160 3.54 -20.05 -0.20
CA GLU A 160 2.33 -20.74 -0.65
C GLU A 160 1.64 -19.99 -1.78
N ALA A 161 1.52 -18.66 -1.68
CA ALA A 161 0.94 -17.83 -2.74
C ALA A 161 1.74 -17.90 -4.04
N VAL A 162 3.08 -17.91 -3.99
CA VAL A 162 3.93 -18.08 -5.18
C VAL A 162 3.68 -19.43 -5.87
N ARG A 163 3.49 -20.51 -5.10
CA ARG A 163 3.15 -21.83 -5.67
C ARG A 163 1.79 -21.82 -6.35
N ALA A 164 0.78 -21.23 -5.70
CA ALA A 164 -0.57 -21.11 -6.24
C ALA A 164 -0.68 -20.13 -7.42
N ALA A 165 0.21 -19.14 -7.51
CA ALA A 165 0.19 -18.14 -8.58
C ALA A 165 0.49 -18.75 -9.96
N ALA A 166 1.16 -19.90 -10.04
CA ALA A 166 1.41 -20.60 -11.29
C ALA A 166 0.08 -21.03 -11.97
N ASP A 167 -0.89 -21.49 -11.19
CA ASP A 167 -2.21 -21.87 -11.69
C ASP A 167 -2.97 -20.64 -12.22
N ALA A 168 -2.88 -19.51 -11.51
CA ALA A 168 -3.48 -18.24 -11.94
C ALA A 168 -2.91 -17.72 -13.27
N VAL A 169 -1.62 -17.90 -13.55
CA VAL A 169 -1.02 -17.55 -14.86
C VAL A 169 -1.55 -18.46 -15.97
N GLY A 170 -1.75 -19.75 -15.67
CA GLY A 170 -2.38 -20.69 -16.61
C GLY A 170 -3.80 -20.26 -16.98
N GLU A 171 -4.62 -19.92 -15.98
CA GLU A 171 -5.98 -19.38 -16.19
C GLU A 171 -5.94 -18.06 -16.97
N LEU A 172 -5.02 -17.16 -16.64
CA LEU A 172 -4.86 -15.89 -17.35
C LEU A 172 -4.52 -16.10 -18.84
N ALA A 173 -3.66 -17.07 -19.17
CA ALA A 173 -3.34 -17.39 -20.56
C ALA A 173 -4.55 -17.92 -21.35
N LEU A 174 -5.45 -18.66 -20.68
CA LEU A 174 -6.71 -19.12 -21.28
C LEU A 174 -7.67 -17.95 -21.55
N VAL A 175 -7.78 -17.00 -20.60
CA VAL A 175 -8.66 -15.82 -20.73
C VAL A 175 -8.14 -14.83 -21.77
N SER A 176 -6.85 -14.51 -21.74
CA SER A 176 -6.18 -13.63 -22.71
C SER A 176 -6.06 -14.27 -24.11
N GLY A 177 -6.23 -15.58 -24.21
CA GLY A 177 -6.09 -16.33 -25.46
C GLY A 177 -4.63 -16.50 -25.93
N SER A 178 -3.66 -16.04 -25.15
CA SER A 178 -2.24 -16.08 -25.48
C SER A 178 -1.37 -16.08 -24.21
N ALA A 179 -0.53 -17.10 -24.07
CA ALA A 179 0.47 -17.12 -23.00
C ALA A 179 1.53 -16.03 -23.17
N ALA A 180 1.74 -15.49 -24.38
CA ALA A 180 2.64 -14.37 -24.60
C ALA A 180 2.04 -13.08 -24.02
N ASP A 181 0.74 -12.87 -24.22
CA ASP A 181 0.03 -11.66 -23.77
C ASP A 181 -0.08 -11.64 -22.24
N ALA A 182 -0.39 -12.79 -21.63
CA ALA A 182 -0.37 -12.94 -20.17
C ALA A 182 1.01 -12.60 -19.57
N ARG A 183 2.11 -13.08 -20.18
CA ARG A 183 3.47 -12.76 -19.72
C ARG A 183 3.80 -11.28 -19.90
N ALA A 184 3.39 -10.68 -21.02
CA ALA A 184 3.59 -9.25 -21.27
C ALA A 184 2.84 -8.38 -20.25
N ALA A 185 1.61 -8.74 -19.89
CA ALA A 185 0.83 -8.06 -18.87
C ALA A 185 1.49 -8.15 -17.48
N VAL A 186 1.98 -9.34 -17.10
CA VAL A 186 2.73 -9.52 -15.84
C VAL A 186 4.03 -8.71 -15.84
N ALA A 187 4.77 -8.71 -16.95
CA ALA A 187 5.99 -7.93 -17.09
C ALA A 187 5.73 -6.42 -16.95
N ALA A 188 4.68 -5.91 -17.60
CA ALA A 188 4.28 -4.52 -17.48
C ALA A 188 3.91 -4.14 -16.03
N ALA A 189 3.21 -5.03 -15.31
CA ALA A 189 2.88 -4.81 -13.90
C ALA A 189 4.10 -4.89 -12.98
N LEU A 190 5.12 -5.69 -13.32
CA LEU A 190 6.41 -5.72 -12.61
C LEU A 190 7.21 -4.44 -12.85
N ASP A 191 7.28 -3.97 -14.09
CA ASP A 191 7.94 -2.71 -14.44
C ASP A 191 7.29 -1.53 -13.73
N ASP A 192 5.96 -1.55 -13.61
CA ASP A 192 5.19 -0.58 -12.84
C ASP A 192 5.56 -0.57 -11.36
N ALA A 193 5.56 -1.75 -10.72
CA ALA A 193 5.96 -1.89 -9.32
C ALA A 193 7.42 -1.47 -9.09
N ALA A 194 8.32 -1.79 -10.02
CA ALA A 194 9.74 -1.44 -9.94
C ALA A 194 10.00 0.07 -9.98
N ARG A 195 9.04 0.88 -10.46
CA ARG A 195 9.13 2.34 -10.34
C ARG A 195 9.10 2.80 -8.89
N HIS A 196 8.61 2.01 -7.94
CA HIS A 196 8.42 2.40 -6.54
C HIS A 196 9.38 1.63 -5.61
N PRO A 197 10.67 2.02 -5.54
CA PRO A 197 11.67 1.26 -4.80
C PRO A 197 11.45 1.35 -3.28
N TYR A 198 11.92 0.32 -2.57
CA TYR A 198 12.02 0.33 -1.12
C TYR A 198 13.39 0.89 -0.67
N PRO A 199 13.52 1.39 0.58
CA PRO A 199 14.80 1.80 1.13
C PRO A 199 15.78 0.63 1.16
N GLY A 200 17.03 0.87 0.76
CA GLY A 200 18.12 -0.12 0.86
C GLY A 200 18.47 -0.52 2.30
N THR A 201 17.95 0.21 3.29
CA THR A 201 18.19 -0.05 4.72
C THR A 201 17.20 -1.06 5.31
N LEU A 202 16.19 -1.49 4.56
CA LEU A 202 15.30 -2.57 5.00
C LEU A 202 16.09 -3.87 5.22
N PRO A 203 15.74 -4.66 6.26
CA PRO A 203 16.39 -5.95 6.48
C PRO A 203 16.31 -6.85 5.23
N PRO A 204 17.39 -7.54 4.83
CA PRO A 204 17.40 -8.37 3.62
C PRO A 204 16.30 -9.44 3.58
N ARG A 205 15.85 -9.91 4.74
CA ARG A 205 14.72 -10.85 4.84
C ARG A 205 13.38 -10.19 4.48
N ALA A 206 13.15 -8.96 4.94
CA ALA A 206 11.95 -8.20 4.61
C ALA A 206 11.91 -7.85 3.12
N LEU A 207 13.04 -7.43 2.54
CA LEU A 207 13.16 -7.14 1.10
C LEU A 207 12.78 -8.36 0.24
N ARG A 208 13.32 -9.55 0.52
CA ARG A 208 12.96 -10.77 -0.22
C ARG A 208 11.46 -11.11 -0.16
N ILE A 209 10.81 -10.83 0.97
CA ILE A 209 9.37 -11.04 1.13
C ILE A 209 8.59 -10.01 0.31
N LEU A 210 9.03 -8.75 0.29
CA LEU A 210 8.46 -7.70 -0.54
C LEU A 210 8.62 -8.01 -2.03
N ASP A 211 9.80 -8.44 -2.48
CA ASP A 211 10.05 -8.83 -3.88
C ASP A 211 9.13 -9.99 -4.30
N SER A 212 8.93 -10.97 -3.43
CA SER A 212 7.99 -12.08 -3.68
C SER A 212 6.54 -11.58 -3.74
N ALA A 213 6.17 -10.65 -2.86
CA ALA A 213 4.86 -10.02 -2.84
C ALA A 213 4.61 -9.16 -4.08
N ASP A 214 5.63 -8.50 -4.63
CA ASP A 214 5.57 -7.72 -5.86
C ASP A 214 5.33 -8.62 -7.08
N HIS A 215 6.01 -9.78 -7.16
CA HIS A 215 5.75 -10.77 -8.21
C HIS A 215 4.32 -11.31 -8.17
N VAL A 216 3.84 -11.74 -7.01
CA VAL A 216 2.45 -12.25 -6.89
C VAL A 216 1.44 -11.13 -7.15
N ALA A 217 1.72 -9.90 -6.70
CA ALA A 217 0.87 -8.75 -6.98
C ALA A 217 0.78 -8.44 -8.48
N ALA A 218 1.89 -8.55 -9.22
CA ALA A 218 1.91 -8.33 -10.66
C ALA A 218 1.03 -9.33 -11.41
N ILE A 219 1.02 -10.60 -10.98
CA ILE A 219 0.11 -11.64 -11.52
C ILE A 219 -1.35 -11.28 -11.27
N VAL A 220 -1.69 -10.88 -10.03
CA VAL A 220 -3.05 -10.44 -9.69
C VAL A 220 -3.46 -9.22 -10.52
N THR A 221 -2.59 -8.22 -10.66
CA THR A 221 -2.86 -7.01 -11.45
C THR A 221 -3.06 -7.34 -12.93
N ALA A 222 -2.26 -8.23 -13.50
CA ALA A 222 -2.44 -8.68 -14.89
C ALA A 222 -3.77 -9.43 -15.09
N ALA A 223 -4.18 -10.24 -14.11
CA ALA A 223 -5.47 -10.92 -14.13
C ALA A 223 -6.65 -9.93 -14.05
N ASP A 224 -6.56 -8.92 -13.18
CA ASP A 224 -7.57 -7.87 -13.02
C ASP A 224 -7.73 -7.02 -14.30
N ALA A 225 -6.61 -6.71 -14.98
CA ALA A 225 -6.63 -5.95 -16.23
C ALA A 225 -7.31 -6.71 -17.40
N THR A 226 -7.35 -8.04 -17.31
CA THR A 226 -7.94 -8.92 -18.35
C THR A 226 -9.43 -9.23 -18.08
N GLY A 227 -9.93 -8.89 -16.89
CA GLY A 227 -11.33 -9.11 -16.50
C GLY A 227 -12.33 -8.21 -17.24
N PRO A 228 -13.63 -8.56 -17.23
CA PRO A 228 -14.70 -7.75 -17.82
C PRO A 228 -14.90 -6.45 -17.02
N GLY A 229 -14.07 -5.45 -17.31
CA GLY A 229 -14.03 -4.16 -16.58
C GLY A 229 -12.65 -3.53 -16.44
N GLY A 230 -11.58 -4.15 -16.97
CA GLY A 230 -10.21 -3.63 -16.89
C GLY A 230 -10.07 -2.18 -17.35
N ASN A 231 -9.90 -1.27 -16.40
CA ASN A 231 -9.59 0.14 -16.58
C ASN A 231 -8.08 0.33 -16.68
N GLY A 232 -7.48 -0.15 -17.76
CA GLY A 232 -6.09 0.16 -18.11
C GLY A 232 -5.95 1.64 -18.44
N ALA A 233 -5.64 2.47 -17.43
CA ALA A 233 -5.17 3.84 -17.63
C ALA A 233 -3.80 3.78 -18.35
N GLY A 234 -3.83 3.72 -19.69
CA GLY A 234 -2.62 3.68 -20.52
C GLY A 234 -2.72 2.95 -21.86
N ALA A 235 -3.82 2.28 -22.19
CA ALA A 235 -3.94 1.60 -23.48
C ALA A 235 -4.43 2.55 -24.59
N VAL A 236 -3.51 3.30 -25.19
CA VAL A 236 -3.72 3.97 -26.48
C VAL A 236 -3.36 2.99 -27.61
N VAL A 237 -4.39 2.58 -28.35
CA VAL A 237 -4.41 1.86 -29.64
C VAL A 237 -3.93 0.40 -29.66
N GLY A 238 -4.91 -0.51 -29.67
CA GLY A 238 -4.75 -1.91 -30.07
C GLY A 238 -5.99 -2.70 -29.72
N ALA A 239 -6.97 -2.77 -30.62
CA ALA A 239 -8.17 -3.58 -30.44
C ALA A 239 -7.81 -5.05 -30.19
N VAL A 240 -7.97 -5.52 -28.96
CA VAL A 240 -7.97 -6.94 -28.62
C VAL A 240 -9.33 -7.26 -28.02
N ALA A 241 -9.95 -8.29 -28.57
CA ALA A 241 -11.32 -8.69 -28.35
C ALA A 241 -11.68 -8.78 -26.86
N THR A 242 -12.67 -8.01 -26.43
CA THR A 242 -13.50 -8.33 -25.27
C THR A 242 -14.20 -9.65 -25.56
N ARG A 243 -13.53 -10.77 -25.27
CA ARG A 243 -14.21 -12.04 -25.10
C ARG A 243 -15.16 -11.86 -23.92
N ALA A 244 -16.44 -12.16 -24.13
CA ALA A 244 -17.37 -12.29 -23.02
C ALA A 244 -16.85 -13.43 -22.13
N VAL A 245 -16.14 -13.08 -21.07
CA VAL A 245 -15.80 -14.03 -20.02
C VAL A 245 -17.12 -14.32 -19.32
N ASP A 246 -17.60 -15.56 -19.43
CA ASP A 246 -18.81 -15.99 -18.74
C ASP A 246 -18.67 -15.71 -17.23
N SER A 247 -19.75 -15.26 -16.59
CA SER A 247 -19.75 -14.86 -15.18
C SER A 247 -19.25 -15.96 -14.23
N VAL A 248 -19.43 -17.23 -14.61
CA VAL A 248 -18.92 -18.41 -13.89
C VAL A 248 -17.39 -18.47 -13.92
N SER A 249 -16.78 -18.23 -15.08
CA SER A 249 -15.32 -18.22 -15.24
C SER A 249 -14.69 -17.03 -14.51
N ALA A 250 -15.35 -15.87 -14.54
CA ALA A 250 -14.92 -14.69 -13.78
C ALA A 250 -14.98 -14.94 -12.25
N ALA A 251 -16.03 -15.61 -11.76
CA ALA A 251 -16.16 -15.97 -10.35
C ALA A 251 -15.13 -17.02 -9.91
N ALA A 252 -14.82 -18.00 -10.76
CA ALA A 252 -13.78 -18.99 -10.50
C ALA A 252 -12.38 -18.36 -10.40
N LEU A 253 -12.03 -17.47 -11.34
CA LEU A 253 -10.78 -16.72 -11.30
C LEU A 253 -10.69 -15.86 -10.03
N GLU A 254 -11.77 -15.14 -9.68
CA GLU A 254 -11.80 -14.34 -8.46
C GLU A 254 -11.62 -15.18 -7.18
N ALA A 255 -12.15 -16.42 -7.16
CA ALA A 255 -11.93 -17.34 -6.05
C ALA A 255 -10.44 -17.73 -5.89
N HIS A 256 -9.69 -17.86 -6.98
CA HIS A 256 -8.24 -18.10 -6.96
C HIS A 256 -7.42 -16.85 -6.58
N LEU A 257 -7.83 -15.67 -7.04
CA LEU A 257 -7.09 -14.42 -6.79
C LEU A 257 -7.25 -13.92 -5.34
N ARG A 258 -8.39 -14.19 -4.68
CA ARG A 258 -8.66 -13.70 -3.32
C ARG A 258 -7.62 -14.15 -2.28
N PRO A 259 -7.23 -15.45 -2.18
CA PRO A 259 -6.14 -15.88 -1.31
C PRO A 259 -4.79 -15.22 -1.63
N LEU A 260 -4.47 -15.03 -2.92
CA LEU A 260 -3.23 -14.36 -3.34
C LEU A 260 -3.19 -12.91 -2.85
N ARG A 261 -4.30 -12.17 -2.98
CA ARG A 261 -4.42 -10.80 -2.47
C ARG A 261 -4.24 -10.75 -0.95
N ALA A 262 -4.79 -11.71 -0.22
CA ALA A 262 -4.63 -11.80 1.24
C ALA A 262 -3.16 -12.04 1.62
N ALA A 263 -2.49 -13.00 0.99
CA ALA A 263 -1.08 -13.30 1.23
C ALA A 263 -0.16 -12.11 0.91
N VAL A 264 -0.42 -11.38 -0.18
CA VAL A 264 0.33 -10.16 -0.54
C VAL A 264 0.16 -9.07 0.53
N ARG A 265 -1.07 -8.82 1.01
CA ARG A 265 -1.31 -7.82 2.07
C ARG A 265 -0.62 -8.21 3.38
N LEU A 266 -0.71 -9.48 3.77
CA LEU A 266 -0.04 -10.02 4.95
C LEU A 266 1.48 -9.85 4.87
N ALA A 267 2.07 -10.26 3.74
CA ALA A 267 3.49 -10.19 3.48
C ALA A 267 4.03 -8.75 3.53
N ARG A 268 3.36 -7.82 2.83
CA ARG A 268 3.75 -6.41 2.81
C ARG A 268 3.62 -5.76 4.19
N THR A 269 2.50 -6.00 4.87
CA THR A 269 2.26 -5.44 6.21
C THR A 269 3.34 -5.91 7.18
N ALA A 270 3.61 -7.22 7.24
CA ALA A 270 4.62 -7.78 8.14
C ALA A 270 6.04 -7.31 7.80
N ALA A 271 6.42 -7.31 6.52
CA ALA A 271 7.76 -6.93 6.08
C ALA A 271 8.07 -5.45 6.31
N VAL A 272 7.13 -4.54 5.97
CA VAL A 272 7.29 -3.10 6.20
C VAL A 272 7.30 -2.79 7.69
N ASN A 273 6.34 -3.33 8.46
CA ASN A 273 6.24 -3.03 9.88
C ASN A 273 7.40 -3.62 10.71
N ALA A 274 8.04 -4.69 10.24
CA ALA A 274 9.27 -5.18 10.85
C ALA A 274 10.45 -4.20 10.70
N GLY A 275 10.48 -3.40 9.63
CA GLY A 275 11.53 -2.41 9.35
C GLY A 275 11.20 -0.97 9.78
N ALA A 276 9.96 -0.68 10.20
CA ALA A 276 9.47 0.67 10.44
C ALA A 276 9.31 1.08 11.92
N ARG A 277 9.82 0.27 12.85
CA ARG A 277 9.87 0.62 14.29
C ARG A 277 10.86 1.78 14.49
N VAL A 278 10.45 2.86 15.15
CA VAL A 278 11.34 3.96 15.53
C VAL A 278 11.89 3.65 16.94
N SER A 279 13.20 3.82 17.13
CA SER A 279 13.93 3.52 18.37
C SER A 279 13.56 4.45 19.51
#